data_AF-A0A1H4JJ40-F1
#
_entry.id   AF-A0A1H4JJ40-F1
#
_cell.length_a   1.000
_cell.length_b   1.000
_cell.length_c   1.000
_cell.angle_alpha   90.00
_cell.angle_beta   90.00
_cell.angle_gamma   90.00
#
_symmetry.space_group_name_H-M   'P 1'
#
loop_
_entity.id
_entity.type
_entity.pdbx_description
1 polymer ?
#
loop_
_entity_poly.entity_id
_entity_poly.type
_entity_poly.pdbx_seq_one_letter_code
_entity_poly.pdbx_strand_id
1 'polypeptide(L)'
;MKKILLSTLLSAFTLVFLSCSNDEDAVTNASESQITGTWNLTALETKDGRSDTNFDGTSIPTTFTAIGKDFDTVVTFSENPNIVTSEGSYTTVITTTVMGETSTEEETGEDFFESDEWRLDGSTLYFGTGDEEVGFTITELTDGKMSLRYEVDETVDFFGATTSVSATYNMTLTK
;
A
#
# COMPACT_ATOMS: atom_id res chain seq x y z
N MET A 1 3.90 -45.86 -47.96
CA MET A 1 4.17 -46.73 -46.79
C MET A 1 4.41 -45.83 -45.59
N LYS A 2 3.68 -46.08 -44.48
CA LYS A 2 3.92 -45.67 -43.06
C LYS A 2 4.17 -44.17 -42.78
N LYS A 3 3.21 -43.45 -42.17
CA LYS A 3 3.03 -43.25 -40.71
C LYS A 3 4.36 -42.75 -40.08
N ILE A 4 4.43 -41.60 -39.42
CA ILE A 4 3.92 -41.38 -38.06
C ILE A 4 3.84 -39.87 -37.79
N LEU A 5 2.67 -39.44 -37.31
CA LEU A 5 2.43 -38.20 -36.58
C LEU A 5 3.18 -38.28 -35.24
N LEU A 6 4.02 -37.32 -34.90
CA LEU A 6 4.45 -37.13 -33.50
C LEU A 6 4.17 -35.68 -33.09
N SER A 7 3.02 -35.55 -32.45
CA SER A 7 2.55 -34.42 -31.67
C SER A 7 3.44 -34.28 -30.44
N THR A 8 4.28 -33.24 -30.37
CA THR A 8 4.90 -32.82 -29.11
C THR A 8 4.10 -31.64 -28.58
N LEU A 9 3.12 -32.00 -27.76
CA LEU A 9 2.37 -31.13 -26.87
C LEU A 9 3.37 -30.60 -25.84
N LEU A 10 3.99 -29.44 -26.09
CA LEU A 10 4.73 -28.72 -25.07
C LEU A 10 3.71 -27.93 -24.26
N SER A 11 3.05 -28.63 -23.33
CA SER A 11 2.24 -28.01 -22.29
C SER A 11 3.19 -27.17 -21.45
N ALA A 12 3.20 -25.86 -21.71
CA ALA A 12 3.80 -24.89 -20.83
C ALA A 12 3.06 -24.97 -19.50
N PHE A 13 3.70 -25.63 -18.53
CA PHE A 13 3.28 -25.59 -17.15
C PHE A 13 3.55 -24.16 -16.67
N THR A 14 2.57 -23.28 -16.85
CA THR A 14 2.54 -21.99 -16.16
C THR A 14 2.41 -22.30 -14.69
N LEU A 15 3.54 -22.31 -14.00
CA LEU A 15 3.61 -22.18 -12.55
C LEU A 15 2.94 -20.83 -12.24
N VAL A 16 1.66 -20.89 -11.88
CA VAL A 16 1.02 -19.79 -11.19
C VAL A 16 1.71 -19.78 -9.83
N PHE A 17 2.71 -18.92 -9.67
CA PHE A 17 3.23 -18.58 -8.36
C PHE A 17 2.11 -17.79 -7.67
N LEU A 18 1.20 -18.53 -7.02
CA LEU A 18 0.41 -17.99 -5.92
C LEU A 18 1.43 -17.61 -4.85
N SER A 19 1.93 -16.38 -4.91
CA SER A 19 2.62 -15.74 -3.81
C SER A 19 1.56 -15.46 -2.74
N CYS A 20 1.14 -16.49 -2.02
CA CYS A 20 0.54 -16.30 -0.71
C CYS A 20 1.66 -15.79 0.19
N SER A 21 1.79 -14.47 0.32
CA SER A 21 2.25 -13.94 1.60
C SER A 21 1.23 -14.44 2.62
N ASN A 22 1.70 -15.27 3.55
CA ASN A 22 0.86 -15.80 4.60
C ASN A 22 0.73 -14.67 5.63
N ASP A 23 -0.13 -13.70 5.30
CA ASP A 23 -0.25 -12.47 6.06
C ASP A 23 -1.14 -12.79 7.28
N GLU A 24 -0.50 -13.14 8.41
CA GLU A 24 -1.16 -13.75 9.58
C GLU A 24 -2.24 -12.86 10.22
N ASP A 25 -2.20 -11.55 9.93
CA ASP A 25 -3.16 -10.55 10.41
C ASP A 25 -4.24 -10.16 9.37
N ALA A 26 -4.23 -10.75 8.18
CA ALA A 26 -5.22 -10.42 7.16
C ALA A 26 -6.62 -10.95 7.49
N VAL A 27 -7.65 -10.17 7.16
CA VAL A 27 -9.04 -10.65 7.28
C VAL A 27 -9.32 -11.74 6.25
N THR A 28 -10.01 -12.81 6.63
CA THR A 28 -10.19 -13.98 5.75
C THR A 28 -11.43 -13.93 4.85
N ASN A 29 -12.34 -12.96 5.05
CA ASN A 29 -13.60 -12.88 4.31
C ASN A 29 -14.08 -11.42 4.19
N ALA A 30 -13.27 -10.54 3.62
CA ALA A 30 -13.76 -9.21 3.26
C ALA A 30 -14.79 -9.32 2.13
N SER A 31 -15.78 -8.42 2.14
CA SER A 31 -16.74 -8.28 1.05
C SER A 31 -16.88 -6.82 0.64
N GLU A 32 -17.12 -6.58 -0.64
CA GLU A 32 -17.31 -5.23 -1.19
C GLU A 32 -18.42 -4.47 -0.45
N SER A 33 -19.52 -5.15 -0.11
CA SER A 33 -20.63 -4.55 0.63
C SER A 33 -20.25 -3.99 2.01
N GLN A 34 -19.19 -4.50 2.64
CA GLN A 34 -18.67 -3.98 3.91
C GLN A 34 -17.74 -2.79 3.72
N ILE A 35 -17.11 -2.67 2.55
CA ILE A 35 -16.19 -1.59 2.16
C ILE A 35 -16.98 -0.37 1.67
N THR A 36 -18.04 -0.61 0.90
CA THR A 36 -18.88 0.42 0.30
C THR A 36 -19.45 1.39 1.35
N GLY A 37 -19.46 2.68 0.98
CA GLY A 37 -19.91 3.79 1.81
C GLY A 37 -18.83 4.84 2.07
N THR A 38 -19.17 5.78 2.95
CA THR A 38 -18.32 6.91 3.31
C THR A 38 -17.60 6.63 4.63
N TRP A 39 -16.32 6.94 4.68
CA TRP A 39 -15.43 6.72 5.81
C TRP A 39 -14.59 7.98 6.08
N ASN A 40 -14.23 8.20 7.34
CA ASN A 40 -13.30 9.23 7.75
C ASN A 40 -11.94 8.60 8.01
N LEU A 41 -10.86 9.18 7.46
CA LEU A 41 -9.52 8.82 7.90
C LEU A 41 -9.33 9.31 9.33
N THR A 42 -8.85 8.43 10.22
CA THR A 42 -8.72 8.75 11.65
C THR A 42 -7.38 8.36 12.25
N ALA A 43 -6.61 7.55 11.54
CA ALA A 43 -5.24 7.24 11.89
C ALA A 43 -4.41 6.97 10.64
N LEU A 44 -3.17 7.41 10.67
CA LEU A 44 -2.11 7.08 9.73
C LEU A 44 -0.82 7.00 10.54
N GLU A 45 -0.12 5.87 10.51
CA GLU A 45 1.16 5.73 11.18
C GLU A 45 2.08 4.77 10.41
N THR A 46 3.38 5.06 10.41
CA THR A 46 4.39 4.10 9.95
C THR A 46 4.98 3.30 11.11
N LYS A 47 5.36 2.06 10.83
CA LYS A 47 6.22 1.22 11.66
C LYS A 47 7.48 0.86 10.91
N ASP A 48 8.56 0.70 11.66
CA ASP A 48 9.87 0.24 11.17
C ASP A 48 10.42 1.01 9.96
N GLY A 49 10.10 2.31 9.86
CA GLY A 49 10.53 3.18 8.77
C GLY A 49 12.05 3.32 8.73
N ARG A 50 12.65 2.84 7.64
CA ARG A 50 14.08 2.90 7.38
C ARG A 50 14.36 3.31 5.95
N SER A 51 15.43 4.04 5.75
CA SER A 51 16.04 4.21 4.44
C SER A 51 17.55 4.12 4.53
N ASP A 52 18.19 3.66 3.45
CA ASP A 52 19.62 3.67 3.29
C ASP A 52 19.96 4.32 1.95
N THR A 53 20.62 5.47 2.00
CA THR A 53 21.09 6.16 0.81
C THR A 53 22.57 5.83 0.60
N ASN A 54 22.89 5.15 -0.49
CA ASN A 54 24.25 4.92 -0.93
C ASN A 54 24.68 6.01 -1.92
N PHE A 55 25.71 6.77 -1.57
CA PHE A 55 26.31 7.77 -2.46
C PHE A 55 27.83 7.59 -2.47
N ASP A 56 28.40 7.37 -3.66
CA ASP A 56 29.84 7.15 -3.86
C ASP A 56 30.42 6.06 -2.92
N GLY A 57 29.66 4.98 -2.71
CA GLY A 57 30.05 3.85 -1.86
C GLY A 57 29.89 4.10 -0.35
N THR A 58 29.43 5.29 0.05
CA THR A 58 29.12 5.61 1.45
C THR A 58 27.62 5.42 1.69
N SER A 59 27.27 4.56 2.65
CA SER A 59 25.88 4.37 3.09
C SER A 59 25.53 5.35 4.21
N ILE A 60 24.36 5.96 4.09
CA ILE A 60 23.80 6.93 5.02
C ILE A 60 22.48 6.33 5.54
N PRO A 61 22.51 5.55 6.63
CA PRO A 61 21.32 4.97 7.20
C PRO A 61 20.48 6.02 7.90
N THR A 62 19.18 5.94 7.67
CA THR A 62 18.17 6.87 8.18
C THR A 62 17.01 6.05 8.73
N THR A 63 16.44 6.50 9.85
CA THR A 63 15.15 5.98 10.33
C THR A 63 14.12 7.08 10.29
N PHE A 64 12.86 6.74 10.03
CA PHE A 64 11.79 7.72 10.03
C PHE A 64 10.51 7.18 10.65
N THR A 65 9.67 8.10 11.12
CA THR A 65 8.28 7.85 11.46
C THR A 65 7.41 8.91 10.80
N ALA A 66 6.28 8.53 10.25
CA ALA A 66 5.23 9.42 9.80
C ALA A 66 3.95 9.14 10.60
N ILE A 67 3.40 10.16 11.26
CA ILE A 67 2.17 10.06 12.06
C ILE A 67 1.20 11.14 11.61
N GLY A 68 0.00 10.72 11.21
CA GLY A 68 -1.07 11.62 10.82
C GLY A 68 -1.77 12.28 12.01
N LYS A 69 -2.21 13.51 11.82
CA LYS A 69 -3.03 14.31 12.72
C LYS A 69 -3.94 15.24 11.92
N ASP A 70 -4.82 15.96 12.63
CA ASP A 70 -5.68 16.99 12.04
C ASP A 70 -6.49 16.46 10.84
N PHE A 71 -7.06 15.25 10.99
CA PHE A 71 -7.80 14.58 9.93
C PHE A 71 -9.15 15.26 9.66
N ASP A 72 -9.33 15.68 8.41
CA ASP A 72 -10.60 16.13 7.83
C ASP A 72 -10.85 15.39 6.49
N THR A 73 -10.20 14.24 6.31
CA THR A 73 -10.27 13.46 5.07
C THR A 73 -11.44 12.49 5.09
N VAL A 74 -12.26 12.56 4.05
CA VAL A 74 -13.40 11.69 3.80
C VAL A 74 -13.13 10.84 2.55
N VAL A 75 -13.31 9.53 2.67
CA VAL A 75 -13.14 8.56 1.58
C VAL A 75 -14.48 7.89 1.30
N THR A 76 -14.91 7.89 0.05
CA THR A 76 -16.16 7.26 -0.37
C THR A 76 -15.89 6.15 -1.37
N PHE A 77 -16.29 4.93 -1.02
CA PHE A 77 -16.30 3.77 -1.91
C PHE A 77 -17.71 3.55 -2.46
N SER A 78 -17.82 3.39 -3.78
CA SER A 78 -19.06 3.08 -4.48
C SER A 78 -18.92 1.82 -5.34
N GLU A 79 -20.05 1.19 -5.67
CA GLU A 79 -20.13 0.00 -6.54
C GLU A 79 -20.97 0.32 -7.78
N ASN A 80 -20.68 -0.37 -8.89
CA ASN A 80 -21.38 -0.24 -10.18
C ASN A 80 -21.39 1.19 -10.78
N PRO A 81 -20.23 1.77 -11.13
CA PRO A 81 -18.88 1.18 -11.15
C PRO A 81 -18.15 1.26 -9.78
N ASN A 82 -17.07 0.49 -9.62
CA ASN A 82 -16.26 0.52 -8.41
C ASN A 82 -15.36 1.75 -8.40
N ILE A 83 -15.90 2.86 -7.88
CA ILE A 83 -15.20 4.14 -7.80
C ILE A 83 -14.88 4.47 -6.34
N VAL A 84 -13.67 5.00 -6.12
CA VAL A 84 -13.24 5.58 -4.84
C VAL A 84 -12.90 7.04 -5.04
N THR A 85 -13.33 7.88 -4.09
CA THR A 85 -12.98 9.30 -4.07
C THR A 85 -12.49 9.67 -2.68
N SER A 86 -11.46 10.50 -2.61
CA SER A 86 -11.01 11.14 -1.37
C SER A 86 -11.18 12.64 -1.47
N GLU A 87 -11.61 13.28 -0.39
CA GLU A 87 -11.65 14.74 -0.29
C GLU A 87 -11.24 15.18 1.12
N GLY A 88 -10.82 16.44 1.26
CA GLY A 88 -10.38 17.02 2.53
C GLY A 88 -8.87 16.97 2.70
N SER A 89 -8.40 17.05 3.94
CA SER A 89 -6.97 17.16 4.25
C SER A 89 -6.58 16.39 5.50
N TYR A 90 -5.27 16.19 5.67
CA TYR A 90 -4.65 15.67 6.87
C TYR A 90 -3.22 16.21 6.97
N THR A 91 -2.66 16.26 8.17
CA THR A 91 -1.25 16.63 8.37
C THR A 91 -0.45 15.42 8.81
N THR A 92 0.66 15.17 8.15
CA THR A 92 1.63 14.14 8.54
C THR A 92 2.81 14.79 9.25
N VAL A 93 3.10 14.32 10.46
CA VAL A 93 4.30 14.68 11.20
C VAL A 93 5.37 13.64 10.89
N ILE A 94 6.40 14.05 10.14
CA ILE A 94 7.51 13.21 9.73
C ILE A 94 8.67 13.51 10.66
N THR A 95 9.16 12.49 11.37
CA THR A 95 10.38 12.59 12.16
C THR A 95 11.44 11.70 11.56
N THR A 96 12.59 12.28 11.23
CA THR A 96 13.71 11.61 10.56
C THR A 96 14.93 11.67 11.47
N THR A 97 15.64 10.54 11.60
CA THR A 97 16.88 10.44 12.36
C THR A 97 18.02 10.06 11.43
N VAL A 98 19.03 10.92 11.32
CA VAL A 98 20.23 10.70 10.50
C VAL A 98 21.44 10.88 11.39
N MET A 99 22.31 9.86 11.46
CA MET A 99 23.54 9.90 12.28
C MET A 99 23.31 10.29 13.76
N GLY A 100 22.13 9.98 14.31
CA GLY A 100 21.77 10.28 15.70
C GLY A 100 21.14 11.66 15.92
N GLU A 101 21.09 12.51 14.89
CA GLU A 101 20.39 13.80 14.92
C GLU A 101 18.97 13.62 14.40
N THR A 102 18.00 14.23 15.08
CA THR A 102 16.57 14.12 14.76
C THR A 102 16.02 15.45 14.23
N SER A 103 15.30 15.40 13.11
CA SER A 103 14.49 16.52 12.60
C SER A 103 13.03 16.11 12.52
N THR A 104 12.13 17.06 12.77
CA THR A 104 10.68 16.85 12.66
C THR A 104 10.10 17.93 11.76
N GLU A 105 9.34 17.50 10.75
CA GLU A 105 8.68 18.35 9.77
C GLU A 105 7.20 17.97 9.70
N GLU A 106 6.36 18.93 9.33
CA GLU A 106 4.94 18.71 9.11
C GLU A 106 4.61 18.98 7.66
N GLU A 107 3.90 18.04 7.03
CA GLU A 107 3.42 18.16 5.67
C GLU A 107 1.91 17.96 5.64
N THR A 108 1.19 18.91 5.04
CA THR A 108 -0.25 18.79 4.82
C THR A 108 -0.48 18.10 3.48
N GLY A 109 -1.16 16.96 3.51
CA GLY A 109 -1.62 16.24 2.34
C GLY A 109 -3.07 16.58 2.01
N GLU A 110 -3.38 16.58 0.72
CA GLU A 110 -4.74 16.60 0.16
C GLU A 110 -4.95 15.28 -0.58
N ASP A 111 -6.20 14.87 -0.81
CA ASP A 111 -6.58 13.72 -1.64
C ASP A 111 -5.81 12.41 -1.32
N PHE A 112 -6.11 11.80 -0.18
CA PHE A 112 -5.38 10.64 0.37
C PHE A 112 -5.25 9.44 -0.58
N PHE A 113 -6.22 9.23 -1.47
CA PHE A 113 -6.14 8.24 -2.53
C PHE A 113 -6.09 8.95 -3.89
N GLU A 114 -4.98 8.81 -4.60
CA GLU A 114 -4.77 9.37 -5.95
C GLU A 114 -5.31 8.44 -7.06
N SER A 115 -6.40 7.72 -6.80
CA SER A 115 -7.03 6.81 -7.76
C SER A 115 -8.55 6.94 -7.72
N ASP A 116 -9.17 6.85 -8.89
CA ASP A 116 -10.63 6.84 -9.04
C ASP A 116 -11.23 5.42 -8.97
N GLU A 117 -10.41 4.37 -9.12
CA GLU A 117 -10.88 2.98 -9.19
C GLU A 117 -10.38 2.16 -8.01
N TRP A 118 -11.21 1.21 -7.56
CA TRP A 118 -10.85 0.22 -6.56
C TRP A 118 -11.38 -1.17 -6.90
N ARG A 119 -10.70 -2.21 -6.40
CA ARG A 119 -11.20 -3.59 -6.43
C ARG A 119 -10.77 -4.35 -5.19
N LEU A 120 -11.56 -5.36 -4.82
CA LEU A 120 -11.23 -6.28 -3.74
C LEU A 120 -10.80 -7.63 -4.32
N ASP A 121 -9.69 -8.18 -3.84
CA ASP A 121 -9.29 -9.57 -4.08
C ASP A 121 -8.83 -10.21 -2.77
N GLY A 122 -9.63 -11.14 -2.27
CA GLY A 122 -9.45 -11.74 -0.95
C GLY A 122 -9.47 -10.70 0.16
N SER A 123 -8.31 -10.46 0.76
CA SER A 123 -8.09 -9.50 1.85
C SER A 123 -7.41 -8.22 1.39
N THR A 124 -7.15 -8.07 0.09
CA THR A 124 -6.37 -6.95 -0.43
C THR A 124 -7.29 -6.01 -1.20
N LEU A 125 -7.28 -4.75 -0.77
CA LEU A 125 -7.96 -3.64 -1.42
C LEU A 125 -6.97 -2.97 -2.38
N TYR A 126 -7.24 -3.05 -3.67
CA TYR A 126 -6.42 -2.43 -4.70
C TYR A 126 -7.03 -1.10 -5.12
N PHE A 127 -6.17 -0.11 -5.34
CA PHE A 127 -6.50 1.20 -5.90
C PHE A 127 -5.72 1.38 -7.20
N GLY A 128 -6.39 1.81 -8.26
CA GLY A 128 -5.78 2.03 -9.58
C GLY A 128 -6.31 1.03 -10.61
N THR A 129 -5.64 0.96 -11.77
CA THR A 129 -6.02 0.03 -12.84
C THR A 129 -4.81 -0.67 -13.46
N GLY A 130 -4.94 -1.96 -13.75
CA GLY A 130 -3.93 -2.73 -14.47
C GLY A 130 -2.59 -2.79 -13.72
N ASP A 131 -1.51 -2.38 -14.40
CA ASP A 131 -0.14 -2.43 -13.85
C ASP A 131 0.16 -1.29 -12.87
N GLU A 132 -0.75 -0.31 -12.71
CA GLU A 132 -0.63 0.85 -11.82
C GLU A 132 -1.40 0.66 -10.50
N GLU A 133 -1.90 -0.56 -10.23
CA GLU A 133 -2.62 -0.85 -9.00
C GLU A 133 -1.70 -0.91 -7.78
N VAL A 134 -2.11 -0.24 -6.70
CA VAL A 134 -1.48 -0.32 -5.38
C VAL A 134 -2.38 -1.11 -4.45
N GLY A 135 -1.84 -2.18 -3.85
CA GLY A 135 -2.58 -3.09 -2.97
C GLY A 135 -2.36 -2.81 -1.48
N PHE A 136 -3.45 -2.77 -0.72
CA PHE A 136 -3.45 -2.61 0.74
C PHE A 136 -4.08 -3.83 1.39
N THR A 137 -3.38 -4.47 2.33
CA THR A 137 -3.96 -5.56 3.12
C THR A 137 -4.98 -5.01 4.12
N ILE A 138 -6.20 -5.51 4.09
CA ILE A 138 -7.20 -5.26 5.12
C ILE A 138 -6.87 -6.12 6.35
N THR A 139 -6.48 -5.48 7.44
CA THR A 139 -6.13 -6.14 8.73
C THR A 139 -7.29 -6.15 9.71
N GLU A 140 -8.27 -5.24 9.54
CA GLU A 140 -9.52 -5.23 10.30
C GLU A 140 -10.65 -4.70 9.43
N LEU A 141 -11.82 -5.33 9.49
CA LEU A 141 -13.02 -4.87 8.81
C LEU A 141 -14.27 -5.16 9.64
N THR A 142 -14.96 -4.10 10.03
CA THR A 142 -16.24 -4.11 10.76
C THR A 142 -17.17 -3.05 10.18
N ASP A 143 -18.41 -2.97 10.66
CA ASP A 143 -19.37 -1.96 10.20
C ASP A 143 -18.91 -0.51 10.44
N GLY A 144 -18.05 -0.27 11.43
CA GLY A 144 -17.63 1.08 11.82
C GLY A 144 -16.12 1.36 11.73
N LYS A 145 -15.32 0.35 11.36
CA LYS A 145 -13.86 0.47 11.30
C LYS A 145 -13.29 -0.41 10.18
N MET A 146 -12.39 0.17 9.41
CA MET A 146 -11.54 -0.52 8.45
C MET A 146 -10.08 -0.13 8.72
N SER A 147 -9.22 -1.13 8.91
CA SER A 147 -7.77 -0.91 9.02
C SER A 147 -7.07 -1.50 7.83
N LEU A 148 -6.23 -0.70 7.19
CA LEU A 148 -5.45 -1.07 6.01
C LEU A 148 -3.96 -1.00 6.34
N ARG A 149 -3.20 -1.93 5.76
CA ARG A 149 -1.75 -2.01 5.85
C ARG A 149 -1.15 -1.92 4.45
N TYR A 150 -0.13 -1.09 4.31
CA TYR A 150 0.69 -0.98 3.10
C TYR A 150 2.15 -1.15 3.47
N GLU A 151 2.85 -2.01 2.74
CA GLU A 151 4.27 -2.25 2.93
C GLU A 151 5.04 -1.64 1.77
N VAL A 152 5.95 -0.72 2.10
CA VAL A 152 6.92 -0.18 1.16
C VAL A 152 8.20 -0.98 1.34
N ASP A 153 8.74 -1.49 0.23
CA ASP A 153 10.09 -2.02 0.10
C ASP A 153 10.56 -1.71 -1.32
N GLU A 154 11.18 -0.55 -1.47
CA GLU A 154 11.53 0.01 -2.77
C GLU A 154 12.99 0.45 -2.81
N THR A 155 13.58 0.39 -4.00
CA THR A 155 14.90 0.96 -4.25
C THR A 155 14.82 1.87 -5.46
N VAL A 156 15.24 3.11 -5.26
CA VAL A 156 15.18 4.18 -6.26
C VAL A 156 16.57 4.72 -6.52
N ASP A 157 16.94 4.82 -7.79
CA ASP A 157 18.17 5.48 -8.23
C ASP A 157 17.87 6.94 -8.60
N PHE A 158 18.53 7.89 -7.95
CA PHE A 158 18.35 9.31 -8.24
C PHE A 158 19.63 10.11 -8.02
N PHE A 159 19.99 10.95 -9.00
CA PHE A 159 21.21 11.78 -8.99
C PHE A 159 22.52 11.05 -8.60
N GLY A 160 22.67 9.78 -8.99
CA GLY A 160 23.88 9.00 -8.70
C GLY A 160 23.96 8.49 -7.26
N ALA A 161 22.88 8.63 -6.49
CA ALA A 161 22.66 7.89 -5.27
C ALA A 161 21.65 6.76 -5.53
N THR A 162 21.79 5.66 -4.79
CA THR A 162 20.78 4.60 -4.71
C THR A 162 20.18 4.66 -3.31
N THR A 163 18.86 4.82 -3.23
CA THR A 163 18.15 4.87 -1.95
C THR A 163 17.23 3.67 -1.85
N SER A 164 17.42 2.83 -0.83
CA SER A 164 16.46 1.80 -0.46
C SER A 164 15.59 2.32 0.69
N VAL A 165 14.28 2.08 0.62
CA VAL A 165 13.29 2.51 1.62
C VAL A 165 12.44 1.31 2.00
N SER A 166 12.23 1.11 3.30
CA SER A 166 11.31 0.09 3.81
C SER A 166 10.46 0.66 4.96
N ALA A 167 9.16 0.43 4.94
CA ALA A 167 8.25 0.82 6.02
C ALA A 167 6.93 0.07 5.94
N THR A 168 6.25 -0.08 7.08
CA THR A 168 4.85 -0.53 7.12
C THR A 168 3.96 0.65 7.50
N TYR A 169 3.10 1.08 6.59
CA TYR A 169 2.06 2.07 6.85
C TYR A 169 0.80 1.36 7.33
N ASN A 170 0.24 1.83 8.43
CA ASN A 170 -1.07 1.42 8.94
C ASN A 170 -1.99 2.63 8.91
N MET A 171 -3.19 2.45 8.39
CA MET A 171 -4.22 3.48 8.36
C MET A 171 -5.54 2.93 8.89
N THR A 172 -6.35 3.81 9.46
CA THR A 172 -7.68 3.48 9.96
C THR A 172 -8.71 4.45 9.42
N LEU A 173 -9.78 3.87 8.89
CA LEU A 173 -10.97 4.51 8.38
C LEU A 173 -12.15 4.18 9.32
N THR A 174 -12.98 5.16 9.67
CA THR A 174 -14.16 4.97 10.55
C THR A 174 -15.42 5.60 10.00
N LYS A 175 -16.58 5.00 10.28
CA LYS A 175 -17.91 5.57 9.97
C LYS A 175 -18.50 6.34 11.14
#